data_AF-V7CUZ0-F1
#
_entry.id   AF-V7CUZ0-F1
#
_cell.length_a   1.000
_cell.length_b   1.000
_cell.length_c   1.000
_cell.angle_alpha   90.00
_cell.angle_beta   90.00
_cell.angle_gamma   90.00
#
_symmetry.space_group_name_H-M   'P 1'
#
loop_
_entity.id
_entity.type
_entity.pdbx_description
1 polymer ?
#
loop_
_entity_poly.entity_id
_entity_poly.type
_entity_poly.pdbx_seq_one_letter_code
_entity_poly.pdbx_strand_id
1 'polypeptide(L)'
;MASFPMPHLPPCTSLPHTNTAAHILLPSSLLRRRRNLHSLRCSASDKPQDDAVELPLFPLPLVLFPGAILPLQIFEFRYRIMMHTLLHTDLRFGVVYHDAVSGTSEVGCVGEVVKHERLVDDRFFLVCKGQERFRVNDVVRSKPYLVGRVTWLEDRPSESDGGDDAEALAHEVEGYMKDVIRLSNRLGGKGEKEMGDLRRNLFPTPFSFFVGSTFEGAPREQQALLELEDTAKRLKREKETLKNTLNYLSAASAVKDAFPSS
;
A
#
# COMPACT_ATOMS: atom_id res chain seq x y z
N MET A 1 20.00 -27.10 4.21
CA MET A 1 19.15 -26.99 5.40
C MET A 1 19.19 -25.53 5.85
N ALA A 2 18.24 -24.72 5.41
CA ALA A 2 18.13 -23.32 5.80
C ALA A 2 16.78 -23.14 6.49
N SER A 3 16.82 -23.02 7.81
CA SER A 3 15.67 -22.78 8.66
C SER A 3 15.30 -21.30 8.57
N PHE A 4 14.13 -21.00 8.02
CA PHE A 4 13.57 -19.64 8.06
C PHE A 4 12.97 -19.38 9.44
N PRO A 5 13.25 -18.23 10.08
CA PRO A 5 12.66 -17.88 11.37
C PRO A 5 11.20 -17.44 11.19
N MET A 6 10.32 -17.95 12.06
CA MET A 6 8.91 -17.53 12.13
C MET A 6 8.78 -16.12 12.73
N PRO A 7 7.90 -15.25 12.20
CA PRO A 7 7.69 -13.93 12.77
C PRO A 7 6.78 -13.98 14.01
N HIS A 8 7.30 -13.42 15.11
CA HIS A 8 6.56 -13.16 16.33
C HIS A 8 5.68 -11.91 16.15
N LEU A 9 4.36 -12.09 16.13
CA LEU A 9 3.38 -11.00 16.22
C LEU A 9 3.45 -10.32 17.60
N PRO A 10 3.46 -8.98 17.69
CA PRO A 10 3.33 -8.29 18.98
C PRO A 10 1.90 -8.38 19.52
N PRO A 11 1.70 -8.38 20.86
CA PRO A 11 0.38 -8.45 21.47
C PRO A 11 -0.40 -7.15 21.27
N CYS A 12 -1.67 -7.28 20.87
CA CYS A 12 -2.65 -6.19 20.87
C CYS A 12 -2.90 -5.73 22.31
N THR A 13 -2.44 -4.53 22.66
CA THR A 13 -2.87 -3.84 23.87
C THR A 13 -4.15 -3.06 23.56
N SER A 14 -5.21 -3.41 24.29
CA SER A 14 -6.47 -2.70 24.35
C SER A 14 -6.28 -1.34 25.04
N LEU A 15 -6.84 -0.28 24.47
CA LEU A 15 -7.04 1.00 25.15
C LEU A 15 -8.55 1.25 25.32
N PRO A 16 -8.97 1.80 26.47
CA PRO A 16 -10.37 1.80 26.87
C PRO A 16 -11.19 2.89 26.17
N HIS A 17 -12.44 2.54 25.88
CA HIS A 17 -13.49 3.47 25.50
C HIS A 17 -13.81 4.42 26.65
N THR A 18 -13.73 5.73 26.42
CA THR A 18 -14.49 6.72 27.19
C THR A 18 -15.25 7.61 26.24
N ASN A 19 -16.56 7.63 26.46
CA ASN A 19 -17.60 8.31 25.70
C ASN A 19 -17.88 9.64 26.41
N THR A 20 -17.73 10.78 25.74
CA THR A 20 -18.31 12.04 26.21
C THR A 20 -18.68 12.90 25.01
N ALA A 21 -19.98 13.07 24.82
CA ALA A 21 -20.60 13.91 23.82
C ALA A 21 -20.43 15.40 24.19
N ALA A 22 -20.07 16.23 23.21
CA ALA A 22 -20.26 17.67 23.27
C ALA A 22 -20.73 18.18 21.90
N HIS A 23 -22.00 18.57 21.84
CA HIS A 23 -22.63 19.29 20.75
C HIS A 23 -22.05 20.70 20.63
N ILE A 24 -21.51 21.07 19.46
CA ILE A 24 -21.36 22.48 19.08
C ILE A 24 -21.75 22.66 17.61
N LEU A 25 -22.60 23.65 17.42
CA LEU A 25 -23.37 24.00 16.23
C LEU A 25 -22.50 24.64 15.14
N LEU A 26 -22.74 24.25 13.88
CA LEU A 26 -22.25 24.91 12.66
C LEU A 26 -23.09 26.14 12.31
N PRO A 27 -22.48 27.20 11.76
CA PRO A 27 -23.15 28.10 10.82
C PRO A 27 -22.78 27.75 9.37
N SER A 28 -23.82 27.57 8.58
CA SER A 28 -23.83 27.39 7.14
C SER A 28 -23.72 28.73 6.41
N SER A 29 -22.64 28.93 5.66
CA SER A 29 -22.62 29.71 4.41
C SER A 29 -21.17 29.87 3.94
N LEU A 30 -20.85 29.38 2.74
CA LEU A 30 -20.17 30.12 1.68
C LEU A 30 -20.09 29.23 0.44
N LEU A 31 -21.09 29.41 -0.42
CA LEU A 31 -21.18 28.83 -1.75
C LEU A 31 -20.03 29.31 -2.65
N ARG A 32 -19.34 28.34 -3.24
CA ARG A 32 -19.19 28.17 -4.69
C ARG A 32 -18.70 29.42 -5.45
N ARG A 33 -17.40 29.49 -5.70
CA ARG A 33 -16.84 30.32 -6.79
C ARG A 33 -16.03 29.48 -7.76
N ARG A 34 -16.74 28.78 -8.64
CA ARG A 34 -16.24 28.25 -9.92
C ARG A 34 -15.77 29.46 -10.75
N ARG A 35 -14.46 29.63 -10.95
CA ARG A 35 -13.95 30.55 -11.97
C ARG A 35 -13.78 29.77 -13.27
N ASN A 36 -14.74 29.97 -14.17
CA ASN A 36 -14.54 29.75 -15.60
C ASN A 36 -13.59 30.84 -16.12
N LEU A 37 -12.44 30.45 -16.67
CA LEU A 37 -11.67 31.30 -17.57
C LEU A 37 -11.69 30.62 -18.94
N HIS A 38 -12.47 31.17 -19.87
CA HIS A 38 -12.36 30.88 -21.29
C HIS A 38 -12.19 32.21 -22.05
N SER A 39 -11.41 32.12 -23.13
CA SER A 39 -10.98 33.16 -24.08
C SER A 39 -9.62 33.78 -23.68
N LEU A 40 -8.54 33.56 -24.42
CA LEU A 40 -8.38 33.81 -25.86
C LEU A 40 -7.50 32.75 -26.57
N ARG A 41 -7.85 32.45 -27.83
CA ARG A 41 -7.11 31.60 -28.79
C ARG A 41 -5.82 32.28 -29.29
N CYS A 42 -4.76 31.50 -29.57
CA CYS A 42 -4.31 31.17 -30.93
C CYS A 42 -2.95 30.43 -30.95
N SER A 43 -2.87 29.48 -31.90
CA SER A 43 -1.67 28.91 -32.56
C SER A 43 -0.94 27.71 -31.92
N ALA A 44 -1.32 26.53 -32.44
CA ALA A 44 -0.46 25.45 -32.94
C ALA A 44 0.64 24.86 -32.03
N SER A 45 0.25 23.90 -31.20
CA SER A 45 0.90 22.58 -31.07
C SER A 45 0.02 21.77 -30.10
N ASP A 46 -0.84 20.90 -30.62
CA ASP A 46 -1.66 20.03 -29.79
C ASP A 46 -0.76 18.91 -29.24
N LYS A 47 0.00 19.23 -28.18
CA LYS A 47 0.53 18.22 -27.28
C LYS A 47 -0.52 18.00 -26.20
N PRO A 48 -0.92 16.76 -25.88
CA PRO A 48 -1.86 16.52 -24.80
C PRO A 48 -1.26 17.10 -23.51
N GLN A 49 -1.99 18.03 -22.91
CA GLN A 49 -1.52 18.88 -21.83
C GLN A 49 -1.58 18.12 -20.49
N ASP A 50 -0.51 17.38 -20.22
CA ASP A 50 0.25 17.30 -18.97
C ASP A 50 -0.55 17.19 -17.64
N ASP A 51 -1.19 16.04 -17.40
CA ASP A 51 -1.63 15.61 -16.05
C ASP A 51 -0.45 15.20 -15.14
N ALA A 52 0.78 15.48 -15.57
CA ALA A 52 1.98 15.07 -14.87
C ALA A 52 2.34 16.06 -13.74
N VAL A 53 2.58 15.52 -12.55
CA VAL A 53 2.89 16.29 -11.34
C VAL A 53 4.32 15.98 -10.87
N GLU A 54 5.01 16.97 -10.31
CA GLU A 54 6.31 16.73 -9.67
C GLU A 54 6.14 16.23 -8.24
N LEU A 55 6.73 15.07 -7.94
CA LEU A 55 6.59 14.40 -6.65
C LEU A 55 7.97 14.06 -6.08
N PRO A 56 8.30 14.45 -4.83
CA PRO A 56 9.47 13.94 -4.12
C PRO A 56 9.39 12.42 -4.02
N LEU A 57 10.44 11.71 -4.46
CA LEU A 57 10.48 10.25 -4.45
C LEU A 57 11.40 9.74 -3.34
N PHE A 58 10.93 8.68 -2.68
CA PHE A 58 11.63 7.97 -1.63
C PHE A 58 11.80 6.50 -2.04
N PRO A 59 12.97 6.15 -2.62
CA PRO A 59 13.33 4.76 -2.89
C PRO A 59 13.53 3.96 -1.61
N LEU A 60 12.77 2.87 -1.46
CA LEU A 60 12.83 1.97 -0.29
C LEU A 60 12.87 0.50 -0.73
N PRO A 61 13.48 -0.41 0.05
CA PRO A 61 13.45 -1.85 -0.21
C PRO A 61 12.11 -2.50 0.23
N LEU A 62 11.00 -1.79 0.03
CA LEU A 62 9.64 -2.23 0.36
C LEU A 62 8.64 -1.61 -0.61
N VAL A 63 7.43 -2.16 -0.63
CA VAL A 63 6.32 -1.70 -1.47
C VAL A 63 5.23 -1.11 -0.58
N LEU A 64 4.79 0.11 -0.87
CA LEU A 64 3.64 0.74 -0.22
C LEU A 64 2.40 0.50 -1.08
N PHE A 65 1.32 0.00 -0.47
CA PHE A 65 0.02 -0.15 -1.12
C PHE A 65 -0.96 0.97 -0.73
N PRO A 66 -1.91 1.32 -1.62
CA PRO A 66 -3.06 2.14 -1.26
C PRO A 66 -3.75 1.65 0.02
N GLY A 67 -4.00 2.56 0.97
CA GLY A 67 -4.61 2.28 2.26
C GLY A 67 -3.69 1.68 3.33
N ALA A 68 -2.52 1.15 2.96
CA ALA A 68 -1.58 0.56 3.91
C ALA A 68 -0.88 1.63 4.77
N ILE A 69 -0.51 1.26 6.00
CA ILE A 69 0.21 2.14 6.93
C ILE A 69 1.69 1.81 6.91
N LEU A 70 2.53 2.84 6.78
CA LEU A 70 3.98 2.70 6.73
C LEU A 70 4.63 3.60 7.80
N PRO A 71 5.11 3.03 8.92
CA PRO A 71 5.97 3.74 9.85
C PRO A 71 7.39 3.84 9.29
N LEU A 72 8.00 5.03 9.34
CA LEU A 72 9.37 5.27 8.90
C LEU A 72 10.14 6.11 9.92
N GLN A 73 11.44 5.82 10.02
CA GLN A 73 12.40 6.66 10.71
C GLN A 73 13.33 7.31 9.70
N ILE A 74 13.32 8.64 9.66
CA ILE A 74 14.14 9.46 8.78
C ILE A 74 15.39 9.87 9.52
N PHE A 75 16.52 9.31 9.12
CA PHE A 75 17.83 9.65 9.67
C PHE A 75 18.82 10.14 8.60
N GLU A 76 18.67 9.72 7.34
CA GLU A 76 19.53 10.17 6.25
C GLU A 76 19.33 11.67 5.96
N PHE A 77 20.44 12.39 5.82
CA PHE A 77 20.46 13.85 5.63
C PHE A 77 19.58 14.33 4.47
N ARG A 78 19.64 13.66 3.31
CA ARG A 78 18.82 14.01 2.14
C ARG A 78 17.32 13.96 2.42
N TYR A 79 16.87 12.97 3.19
CA TYR A 79 15.45 12.80 3.51
C TYR A 79 15.02 13.69 4.67
N ARG A 80 15.95 14.10 5.56
CA ARG A 80 15.70 15.19 6.51
C ARG A 80 15.36 16.49 5.77
N ILE A 81 16.12 16.83 4.73
CA ILE A 81 15.81 18.01 3.88
C ILE A 81 14.46 17.85 3.18
N MET A 82 14.18 16.65 2.64
CA MET A 82 12.88 16.36 2.03
C MET A 82 11.74 16.60 3.03
N MET A 83 11.85 16.07 4.26
CA MET A 83 10.84 16.26 5.30
C MET A 83 10.65 17.73 5.67
N HIS A 84 11.73 18.51 5.79
CA HIS A 84 11.61 19.96 6.02
C HIS A 84 10.85 20.67 4.90
N THR A 85 10.98 20.22 3.66
CA THR A 85 10.18 20.74 2.54
C THR A 85 8.73 20.31 2.67
N LEU A 86 8.47 19.04 2.95
CA LEU A 86 7.12 18.47 3.07
C LEU A 86 6.28 19.10 4.18
N LEU A 87 6.91 19.54 5.29
CA LEU A 87 6.23 20.24 6.39
C LEU A 87 5.61 21.59 5.96
N HIS A 88 6.00 22.13 4.80
CA HIS A 88 5.48 23.39 4.26
C HIS A 88 4.64 23.18 2.98
N THR A 89 4.37 21.92 2.61
CA THR A 89 3.56 21.55 1.44
C THR A 89 2.42 20.61 1.87
N ASP A 90 2.01 19.68 1.00
CA ASP A 90 0.87 18.79 1.21
C ASP A 90 1.22 17.51 1.99
N LEU A 91 2.40 17.41 2.61
CA LEU A 91 2.83 16.23 3.37
C LEU A 91 2.79 14.91 2.56
N ARG A 92 2.97 15.00 1.24
CA ARG A 92 2.90 13.88 0.30
C ARG A 92 4.23 13.64 -0.38
N PHE A 93 4.62 12.38 -0.49
CA PHE A 93 5.79 11.94 -1.25
C PHE A 93 5.51 10.57 -1.89
N GLY A 94 6.24 10.24 -2.95
CA GLY A 94 6.12 8.96 -3.63
C GLY A 94 7.04 7.92 -3.00
N VAL A 95 6.52 6.77 -2.61
CA VAL A 95 7.32 5.60 -2.27
C VAL A 95 7.47 4.75 -3.52
N VAL A 96 8.72 4.47 -3.91
CA VAL A 96 9.06 3.60 -5.03
C VAL A 96 9.91 2.45 -4.53
N TYR A 97 9.61 1.24 -4.97
CA TYR A 97 10.43 0.08 -4.64
C TYR A 97 11.82 0.22 -5.27
N HIS A 98 12.84 -0.13 -4.50
CA HIS A 98 14.22 -0.14 -4.95
C HIS A 98 14.95 -1.35 -4.39
N ASP A 99 15.56 -2.13 -5.27
CA ASP A 99 16.56 -3.13 -4.89
C ASP A 99 17.84 -3.00 -5.72
N ALA A 100 18.92 -3.59 -5.21
CA ALA A 100 20.24 -3.49 -5.84
C ALA A 100 20.33 -4.22 -7.20
N VAL A 101 19.33 -5.05 -7.55
CA VAL A 101 19.38 -5.93 -8.74
C VAL A 101 18.59 -5.35 -9.90
N SER A 102 17.37 -4.89 -9.64
CA SER A 102 16.41 -4.31 -10.59
C SER A 102 16.43 -2.79 -10.60
N GLY A 103 17.07 -2.16 -9.61
CA GLY A 103 17.08 -0.71 -9.48
C GLY A 103 15.77 -0.20 -8.91
N THR A 104 15.37 1.01 -9.32
CA THR A 104 14.15 1.66 -8.84
C THR A 104 12.99 1.37 -9.78
N SER A 105 11.86 0.91 -9.24
CA SER A 105 10.64 0.68 -10.00
C SER A 105 10.01 1.96 -10.52
N GLU A 106 9.33 1.86 -11.67
CA GLU A 106 8.61 2.97 -12.29
C GLU A 106 7.26 3.24 -11.62
N VAL A 107 6.63 2.21 -11.04
CA VAL A 107 5.35 2.35 -10.35
C VAL A 107 5.57 2.41 -8.84
N GLY A 108 4.94 3.40 -8.21
CA GLY A 108 4.97 3.61 -6.78
C GLY A 108 3.59 3.97 -6.21
N CYS A 109 3.57 4.26 -4.91
CA CYS A 109 2.37 4.70 -4.20
C CYS A 109 2.67 5.96 -3.41
N VAL A 110 1.75 6.92 -3.42
CA VAL A 110 1.89 8.15 -2.62
C VAL A 110 1.73 7.80 -1.14
N GLY A 111 2.73 8.15 -0.35
CA GLY A 111 2.64 8.20 1.10
C GLY A 111 2.20 9.59 1.55
N GLU A 112 1.05 9.68 2.21
CA GLU A 112 0.62 10.88 2.92
C GLU A 112 1.00 10.75 4.40
N VAL A 113 1.74 11.71 4.94
CA VAL A 113 2.13 11.73 6.35
C VAL A 113 0.90 12.03 7.21
N VAL A 114 0.44 11.04 7.98
CA VAL A 114 -0.69 11.19 8.90
C VAL A 114 -0.26 11.52 10.33
N LYS A 115 1.00 11.23 10.68
CA LYS A 115 1.62 11.62 11.95
C LYS A 115 3.12 11.81 11.75
N HIS A 116 3.69 12.84 12.35
CA HIS A 116 5.14 13.03 12.41
C HIS A 116 5.58 13.53 13.79
N GLU A 117 6.79 13.14 14.19
CA GLU A 117 7.45 13.55 15.41
C GLU A 117 8.91 13.89 15.08
N ARG A 118 9.34 15.10 15.44
CA ARG A 118 10.75 15.50 15.32
C ARG A 118 11.49 14.99 16.54
N LEU A 119 12.54 14.22 16.28
CA LEU A 119 13.46 13.69 17.26
C LEU A 119 14.69 14.61 17.38
N VAL A 120 15.59 14.27 18.29
CA VAL A 120 16.92 14.89 18.37
C VAL A 120 17.68 14.77 17.03
N ASP A 121 18.51 15.77 16.75
CA ASP A 121 19.34 15.88 15.54
C ASP A 121 18.54 15.98 14.22
N ASP A 122 17.34 16.55 14.26
CA ASP A 122 16.37 16.65 13.14
C ASP A 122 16.09 15.32 12.45
N ARG A 123 16.16 14.22 13.20
CA ARG A 123 15.58 12.97 12.76
C ARG A 123 14.07 13.06 12.88
N PHE A 124 13.35 12.29 12.07
CA PHE A 124 11.89 12.23 12.17
C PHE A 124 11.45 10.79 12.36
N PHE A 125 10.46 10.58 13.22
CA PHE A 125 9.61 9.41 13.14
C PHE A 125 8.30 9.83 12.48
N LEU A 126 7.84 9.07 11.50
CA LEU A 126 6.62 9.38 10.77
C LEU A 126 5.79 8.14 10.50
N VAL A 127 4.48 8.34 10.46
CA VAL A 127 3.51 7.34 10.05
C VAL A 127 2.84 7.88 8.81
N CYS A 128 2.92 7.12 7.72
CA CYS A 128 2.28 7.43 6.46
C CYS A 128 1.14 6.48 6.16
N LYS A 129 0.17 6.96 5.39
CA LYS A 129 -0.87 6.13 4.77
C LYS A 129 -0.68 6.18 3.26
N GLY A 130 -0.71 5.02 2.61
CA GLY A 130 -0.72 4.91 1.16
C GLY A 130 -2.00 5.48 0.57
N GLN A 131 -1.87 6.26 -0.49
CA GLN A 131 -2.98 6.87 -1.24
C GLN A 131 -3.03 6.28 -2.65
N GLU A 132 -2.95 7.11 -3.69
CA GLU A 132 -3.02 6.68 -5.08
C GLU A 132 -1.67 6.11 -5.57
N ARG A 133 -1.74 5.21 -6.55
CA ARG A 133 -0.57 4.76 -7.29
C ARG A 133 -0.20 5.80 -8.35
N PHE A 134 1.08 5.82 -8.70
CA PHE A 134 1.59 6.66 -9.77
C PHE A 134 2.65 5.92 -10.57
N ARG A 135 2.89 6.38 -11.79
CA ARG A 135 4.01 5.99 -12.65
C ARG A 135 4.98 7.15 -12.79
N VAL A 136 6.27 6.90 -12.57
CA VAL A 136 7.36 7.85 -12.80
C VAL A 136 7.64 7.90 -14.30
N ASN A 137 7.48 9.07 -14.90
CA ASN A 137 7.78 9.30 -16.32
C ASN A 137 9.26 9.66 -16.50
N ASP A 138 9.77 10.56 -15.65
CA ASP A 138 11.15 11.04 -15.70
C ASP A 138 11.61 11.57 -14.33
N VAL A 139 12.92 11.57 -14.11
CA VAL A 139 13.54 12.17 -12.93
C VAL A 139 13.97 13.59 -13.26
N VAL A 140 13.22 14.58 -12.76
CA VAL A 140 13.48 16.01 -13.00
C VAL A 140 14.60 16.56 -12.12
N ARG A 141 14.81 15.97 -10.93
CA ARG A 141 15.85 16.38 -10.00
C ARG A 141 16.37 15.20 -9.20
N SER A 142 17.69 15.10 -9.03
CA SER A 142 18.32 14.00 -8.29
C SER A 142 18.93 14.39 -6.94
N LYS A 143 19.10 15.69 -6.68
CA LYS A 143 19.70 16.23 -5.45
C LYS A 143 18.81 17.29 -4.80
N PRO A 144 18.77 17.37 -3.45
CA PRO A 144 19.41 16.46 -2.51
C PRO A 144 18.71 15.10 -2.41
N TYR A 145 17.46 15.01 -2.88
CA TYR A 145 16.65 13.80 -3.01
C TYR A 145 16.02 13.76 -4.41
N LEU A 146 15.48 12.60 -4.80
CA LEU A 146 14.84 12.41 -6.09
C LEU A 146 13.52 13.17 -6.17
N VAL A 147 13.25 13.80 -7.29
CA VAL A 147 11.94 14.32 -7.67
C VAL A 147 11.64 13.75 -9.04
N GLY A 148 10.50 13.08 -9.15
CA GLY A 148 10.01 12.53 -10.40
C GLY A 148 8.85 13.35 -10.93
N ARG A 149 8.76 13.46 -12.25
CA ARG A 149 7.51 13.80 -12.93
C ARG A 149 6.68 12.53 -13.02
N VAL A 150 5.47 12.54 -12.48
CA VAL A 150 4.64 11.34 -12.33
C VAL A 150 3.27 11.51 -12.94
N THR A 151 2.66 10.41 -13.36
CA THR A 151 1.26 10.32 -13.79
C THR A 151 0.49 9.40 -12.86
N TRP A 152 -0.78 9.73 -12.59
CA TRP A 152 -1.64 8.92 -11.74
C TRP A 152 -2.01 7.60 -12.41
N LEU A 153 -2.01 6.52 -11.62
CA LEU A 153 -2.25 5.16 -12.11
C LEU A 153 -3.57 4.61 -11.55
N GLU A 154 -4.58 4.53 -12.42
CA GLU A 154 -5.91 4.01 -12.09
C GLU A 154 -6.08 2.58 -12.62
N ASP A 155 -6.93 1.79 -11.96
CA ASP A 155 -7.32 0.48 -12.48
C ASP A 155 -8.27 0.65 -13.66
N ARG A 156 -8.02 -0.10 -14.73
CA ARG A 156 -8.87 -0.16 -15.91
C ARG A 156 -9.83 -1.34 -15.78
N PRO A 157 -11.10 -1.19 -16.17
CA PRO A 157 -12.02 -2.31 -16.24
C PRO A 157 -11.48 -3.36 -17.23
N SER A 158 -11.65 -4.65 -16.90
CA SER A 158 -11.20 -5.75 -17.76
C SER A 158 -11.94 -5.72 -19.11
N GLU A 159 -11.20 -5.70 -20.23
CA GLU A 159 -11.76 -5.66 -21.60
C GLU A 159 -12.34 -7.01 -22.08
N SER A 160 -12.31 -8.08 -21.27
CA SER A 160 -12.82 -9.39 -21.70
C SER A 160 -14.34 -9.45 -21.66
N ASP A 161 -14.95 -9.83 -22.80
CA ASP A 161 -16.39 -10.06 -23.06
C ASP A 161 -17.08 -11.14 -22.18
N GLY A 162 -16.38 -11.65 -21.16
CA GLY A 162 -16.89 -12.56 -20.14
C GLY A 162 -16.28 -12.24 -18.78
N GLY A 163 -16.20 -10.93 -18.47
CA GLY A 163 -15.48 -10.34 -17.34
C GLY A 163 -15.47 -11.25 -16.11
N ASP A 164 -14.27 -11.62 -15.67
CA ASP A 164 -14.14 -12.31 -14.40
C ASP A 164 -14.78 -11.43 -13.32
N ASP A 165 -15.77 -11.99 -12.62
CA ASP A 165 -16.45 -11.27 -11.56
C ASP A 165 -15.44 -11.01 -10.44
N ALA A 166 -14.92 -9.78 -10.40
CA ALA A 166 -13.98 -9.33 -9.39
C ALA A 166 -14.55 -9.51 -7.97
N GLU A 167 -15.87 -9.50 -7.81
CA GLU A 167 -16.55 -9.76 -6.55
C GLU A 167 -16.42 -11.23 -6.16
N ALA A 168 -16.67 -12.16 -7.09
CA ALA A 168 -16.49 -13.59 -6.87
C ALA A 168 -15.02 -13.93 -6.56
N LEU A 169 -14.07 -13.34 -7.31
CA LEU A 169 -12.64 -13.51 -7.05
C LEU A 169 -12.24 -12.97 -5.66
N ALA A 170 -12.77 -11.82 -5.25
CA ALA A 170 -12.51 -11.27 -3.93
C ALA A 170 -13.02 -12.20 -2.81
N HIS A 171 -14.19 -12.81 -2.99
CA HIS A 171 -14.71 -13.82 -2.05
C HIS A 171 -13.82 -15.07 -1.98
N GLU A 172 -13.35 -15.58 -3.11
CA GLU A 172 -12.43 -16.72 -3.13
C GLU A 172 -11.10 -16.40 -2.41
N VAL A 173 -10.51 -15.23 -2.71
CA VAL A 173 -9.27 -14.76 -2.07
C VAL A 173 -9.45 -14.62 -0.56
N GLU A 174 -10.58 -14.09 -0.10
CA GLU A 174 -10.90 -14.00 1.33
C GLU A 174 -10.92 -15.38 2.00
N GLY A 175 -11.52 -16.39 1.33
CA GLY A 175 -11.52 -17.78 1.80
C GLY A 175 -10.11 -18.32 1.97
N TYR A 176 -9.26 -18.18 0.95
CA TYR A 176 -7.87 -18.62 1.01
C TYR A 176 -7.07 -17.90 2.11
N MET A 177 -7.28 -16.59 2.31
CA MET A 177 -6.64 -15.86 3.41
C MET A 177 -7.04 -16.43 4.77
N LYS A 178 -8.34 -16.68 5.00
CA LYS A 178 -8.84 -17.28 6.25
C LYS A 178 -8.17 -18.63 6.51
N ASP A 179 -8.03 -19.45 5.48
CA ASP A 179 -7.41 -20.78 5.62
C ASP A 179 -5.90 -20.70 5.89
N VAL A 180 -5.18 -19.80 5.22
CA VAL A 180 -3.76 -19.53 5.51
C VAL A 180 -3.57 -19.07 6.95
N ILE A 181 -4.40 -18.13 7.42
CA ILE A 181 -4.30 -17.63 8.81
C ILE A 181 -4.61 -18.72 9.82
N ARG A 182 -5.65 -19.53 9.58
CA ARG A 182 -6.01 -20.68 10.45
C ARG A 182 -4.86 -21.68 10.57
N LEU A 183 -4.30 -22.13 9.44
CA LEU A 183 -3.18 -23.08 9.46
C LEU A 183 -1.91 -22.50 10.08
N SER A 184 -1.61 -21.22 9.79
CA SER A 184 -0.46 -20.52 10.37
C SER A 184 -0.57 -20.41 11.90
N ASN A 185 -1.75 -20.04 12.42
CA ASN A 185 -1.98 -19.97 13.87
C ASN A 185 -1.85 -21.33 14.55
N ARG A 186 -2.41 -22.39 13.94
CA ARG A 186 -2.29 -23.77 14.45
C ARG A 186 -0.84 -24.22 14.52
N LEU A 187 -0.05 -23.94 13.48
CA LEU A 187 1.39 -24.25 13.44
C LEU A 187 2.17 -23.46 14.50
N GLY A 188 1.82 -22.19 14.71
CA GLY A 188 2.43 -21.29 15.70
C GLY A 188 1.95 -21.47 17.14
N GLY A 189 1.10 -22.45 17.43
CA GLY A 189 0.57 -22.70 18.78
C GLY A 189 -0.34 -21.60 19.32
N LYS A 190 -0.89 -20.76 18.44
CA LYS A 190 -1.86 -19.72 18.81
C LYS A 190 -3.26 -20.30 18.77
N GLY A 191 -4.06 -20.00 19.78
CA GLY A 191 -5.47 -20.43 19.83
C GLY A 191 -6.28 -19.90 18.64
N GLU A 192 -7.31 -20.65 18.25
CA GLU A 192 -8.24 -20.23 17.21
C GLU A 192 -8.99 -18.98 17.69
N LYS A 193 -8.80 -17.87 16.97
CA LYS A 193 -9.65 -16.69 17.10
C LYS A 193 -10.64 -16.70 15.95
N GLU A 194 -11.91 -16.41 16.24
CA GLU A 194 -12.89 -16.17 15.19
C GLU A 194 -12.37 -15.08 14.26
N MET A 195 -12.18 -15.44 12.99
CA MET A 195 -11.84 -14.50 11.94
C MET A 195 -13.16 -13.97 11.39
N GLY A 196 -13.48 -12.73 11.73
CA GLY A 196 -14.63 -12.03 11.14
C GLY A 196 -14.46 -11.77 9.65
N ASP A 197 -15.26 -10.85 9.11
CA ASP A 197 -15.09 -10.35 7.75
C ASP A 197 -13.71 -9.68 7.59
N LEU A 198 -12.85 -10.31 6.79
CA LEU A 198 -11.51 -9.77 6.48
C LEU A 198 -11.58 -8.68 5.43
N ARG A 199 -12.62 -8.70 4.58
CA ARG A 199 -12.84 -7.66 3.57
C ARG A 199 -13.24 -6.34 4.21
N ARG A 200 -13.85 -6.35 5.41
CA ARG A 200 -14.30 -5.14 6.12
C ARG A 200 -15.20 -4.26 5.22
N ASN A 201 -16.09 -4.89 4.46
CA ASN A 201 -16.92 -4.24 3.43
C ASN A 201 -16.15 -3.48 2.33
N LEU A 202 -14.89 -3.83 2.07
CA LEU A 202 -14.12 -3.26 0.96
C LEU A 202 -14.60 -3.82 -0.38
N PHE A 203 -14.71 -2.93 -1.36
CA PHE A 203 -14.84 -3.28 -2.77
C PHE A 203 -13.61 -4.08 -3.25
N PRO A 204 -13.73 -4.84 -4.36
CA PRO A 204 -12.66 -5.71 -4.86
C PRO A 204 -11.31 -5.00 -5.04
N THR A 205 -11.30 -3.77 -5.57
CA THR A 205 -10.06 -3.03 -5.83
C THR A 205 -9.30 -2.68 -4.55
N PRO A 206 -9.86 -1.93 -3.56
CA PRO A 206 -9.20 -1.74 -2.27
C PRO A 206 -8.86 -3.04 -1.54
N PHE A 207 -9.70 -4.07 -1.65
CA PHE A 207 -9.44 -5.37 -1.05
C PHE A 207 -8.19 -6.02 -1.63
N SER A 208 -8.00 -6.00 -2.96
CA SER A 208 -6.79 -6.52 -3.59
C SER A 208 -5.51 -5.80 -3.11
N PHE A 209 -5.53 -4.46 -2.99
CA PHE A 209 -4.39 -3.74 -2.43
C PHE A 209 -4.10 -4.11 -0.97
N PHE A 210 -5.14 -4.33 -0.17
CA PHE A 210 -4.98 -4.85 1.19
C PHE A 210 -4.34 -6.24 1.17
N VAL A 211 -4.85 -7.17 0.37
CA VAL A 211 -4.30 -8.54 0.24
C VAL A 211 -2.82 -8.49 -0.16
N GLY A 212 -2.47 -7.77 -1.22
CA GLY A 212 -1.08 -7.59 -1.66
C GLY A 212 -0.15 -7.03 -0.56
N SER A 213 -0.66 -6.13 0.29
CA SER A 213 0.12 -5.60 1.42
C SER A 213 0.47 -6.65 2.48
N THR A 214 -0.27 -7.78 2.54
CA THR A 214 -0.04 -8.84 3.54
C THR A 214 1.05 -9.84 3.16
N PHE A 215 1.59 -9.78 1.93
CA PHE A 215 2.63 -10.70 1.45
C PHE A 215 4.03 -10.34 1.97
N GLU A 216 4.20 -10.48 3.29
CA GLU A 216 5.44 -10.19 4.01
C GLU A 216 6.63 -10.99 3.45
N GLY A 217 7.78 -10.32 3.30
CA GLY A 217 9.02 -10.96 2.82
C GLY A 217 9.07 -11.23 1.31
N ALA A 218 8.03 -10.85 0.55
CA ALA A 218 7.98 -11.03 -0.90
C ALA A 218 7.86 -9.69 -1.67
N PRO A 219 8.79 -8.73 -1.49
CA PRO A 219 8.64 -7.38 -2.06
C PRO A 219 8.55 -7.36 -3.59
N ARG A 220 9.16 -8.34 -4.28
CA ARG A 220 9.05 -8.47 -5.74
C ARG A 220 7.65 -8.89 -6.20
N GLU A 221 7.02 -9.82 -5.48
CA GLU A 221 5.63 -10.21 -5.75
C GLU A 221 4.70 -9.04 -5.42
N GLN A 222 4.93 -8.34 -4.31
CA GLN A 222 4.21 -7.12 -3.96
C GLN A 222 4.33 -6.05 -5.05
N GLN A 223 5.52 -5.84 -5.60
CA GLN A 223 5.73 -4.87 -6.67
C GLN A 223 4.97 -5.28 -7.94
N ALA A 224 5.03 -6.57 -8.32
CA ALA A 224 4.27 -7.09 -9.45
C ALA A 224 2.75 -6.88 -9.28
N LEU A 225 2.22 -7.08 -8.06
CA LEU A 225 0.81 -6.83 -7.74
C LEU A 225 0.44 -5.33 -7.79
N LEU A 226 1.33 -4.46 -7.32
CA LEU A 226 1.14 -3.01 -7.36
C LEU A 226 1.10 -2.49 -8.81
N GLU A 227 1.87 -3.10 -9.71
CA GLU A 227 1.98 -2.75 -11.14
C GLU A 227 0.79 -3.20 -11.99
N LEU A 228 0.01 -4.20 -11.55
CA LEU A 228 -1.18 -4.64 -12.29
C LEU A 228 -2.23 -3.52 -12.32
N GLU A 229 -2.70 -3.15 -13.51
CA GLU A 229 -3.75 -2.12 -13.72
C GLU A 229 -5.16 -2.73 -13.80
N ASP A 230 -5.32 -4.02 -13.49
CA ASP A 230 -6.59 -4.75 -13.57
C ASP A 230 -6.83 -5.50 -12.27
N THR A 231 -7.91 -5.13 -11.57
CA THR A 231 -8.27 -5.68 -10.26
C THR A 231 -8.49 -7.19 -10.33
N ALA A 232 -9.15 -7.71 -11.37
CA ALA A 232 -9.43 -9.14 -11.48
C ALA A 232 -8.14 -9.93 -11.71
N LYS A 233 -7.23 -9.41 -12.54
CA LYS A 233 -5.89 -10.01 -12.72
C LYS A 233 -5.10 -10.00 -11.42
N ARG A 234 -5.16 -8.91 -10.65
CA ARG A 234 -4.50 -8.80 -9.34
C ARG A 234 -5.03 -9.85 -8.37
N LEU A 235 -6.35 -9.96 -8.21
CA LEU A 235 -7.00 -10.95 -7.35
C LEU A 235 -6.69 -12.40 -7.78
N LYS A 236 -6.65 -12.69 -9.08
CA LYS A 236 -6.25 -14.01 -9.59
C LYS A 236 -4.83 -14.37 -9.19
N ARG A 237 -3.89 -13.42 -9.32
CA ARG A 237 -2.49 -13.61 -8.94
C ARG A 237 -2.36 -13.82 -7.43
N GLU A 238 -3.07 -13.02 -6.63
CA GLU A 238 -3.13 -13.18 -5.17
C GLU A 238 -3.69 -14.54 -4.76
N LYS A 239 -4.77 -15.00 -5.43
CA LYS A 239 -5.35 -16.33 -5.21
C LYS A 239 -4.34 -17.44 -5.44
N GLU A 240 -3.59 -17.37 -6.53
CA GLU A 240 -2.55 -18.35 -6.86
C GLU A 240 -1.44 -18.36 -5.79
N THR A 241 -0.96 -17.19 -5.39
CA THR A 241 0.06 -17.04 -4.33
C THR A 241 -0.43 -17.61 -2.99
N LEU A 242 -1.65 -17.28 -2.58
CA LEU A 242 -2.24 -17.81 -1.34
C LEU A 242 -2.44 -19.32 -1.38
N LYS A 243 -2.90 -19.86 -2.52
CA LYS A 243 -3.05 -21.31 -2.71
C LYS A 243 -1.72 -22.04 -2.58
N ASN A 244 -0.65 -21.48 -3.14
CA ASN A 244 0.70 -22.05 -3.02
C ASN A 244 1.19 -22.02 -1.56
N THR A 245 0.98 -20.90 -0.85
CA THR A 245 1.27 -20.80 0.59
C THR A 245 0.47 -21.83 1.40
N LEU A 246 -0.82 -22.01 1.10
CA LEU A 246 -1.67 -22.99 1.78
C LEU A 246 -1.16 -24.43 1.58
N ASN A 247 -0.74 -24.77 0.36
CA ASN A 247 -0.16 -26.09 0.05
C ASN A 247 1.12 -26.32 0.87
N TYR A 248 2.00 -25.32 0.95
CA TYR A 248 3.21 -25.38 1.76
C TYR A 248 2.91 -25.56 3.26
N LEU A 249 2.00 -24.75 3.82
CA LEU A 249 1.62 -24.85 5.23
C LEU A 249 0.95 -26.18 5.56
N SER A 250 0.13 -26.72 4.64
CA SER A 250 -0.50 -28.03 4.81
C SER A 250 0.54 -29.14 4.88
N ALA A 251 1.55 -29.11 3.99
CA ALA A 251 2.66 -30.05 4.04
C ALA A 251 3.48 -29.90 5.32
N ALA A 252 3.78 -28.67 5.75
CA ALA A 252 4.51 -28.41 7.00
C ALA A 252 3.74 -28.90 8.24
N SER A 253 2.41 -28.73 8.28
CA SER A 253 1.55 -29.25 9.35
C SER A 253 1.61 -30.77 9.41
N ALA A 254 1.48 -31.46 8.27
CA ALA A 254 1.53 -32.92 8.23
C ALA A 254 2.87 -33.47 8.76
N VAL A 255 3.99 -32.81 8.47
CA VAL A 255 5.30 -33.18 9.00
C VAL A 255 5.37 -32.97 10.51
N LYS A 256 4.87 -31.84 11.03
CA LYS A 256 4.83 -31.56 12.47
C LYS A 256 3.99 -32.60 13.23
N ASP A 257 2.87 -33.00 12.66
CA ASP A 257 1.97 -34.00 13.26
C ASP A 257 2.60 -35.40 13.26
N ALA A 258 3.41 -35.73 12.25
CA ALA A 258 4.13 -37.01 12.15
C ALA A 258 5.36 -37.09 13.08
N PHE A 259 5.98 -35.97 13.43
CA PHE A 259 7.17 -35.88 14.28
C PHE A 259 6.96 -34.90 15.44
N PRO A 260 6.11 -35.23 16.43
CA PRO A 260 5.92 -34.39 17.60
C PRO A 260 7.25 -34.23 18.34
N SER A 261 7.64 -32.98 18.61
CA SER A 261 8.87 -32.66 19.35
C SER A 261 8.70 -33.15 20.79
N SER A 262 9.40 -34.22 21.17
CA SER A 262 9.44 -34.76 22.54
C SER A 262 10.02 -33.78 23.55
#